data_AF-A0A0F5HK81-F1
#
_entry.id   AF-A0A0F5HK81-F1
#
_cell.length_a   1.000
_cell.length_b   1.000
_cell.length_c   1.000
_cell.angle_alpha   90.00
_cell.angle_beta   90.00
_cell.angle_gamma   90.00
#
_symmetry.space_group_name_H-M   'P 1'
#
loop_
_entity.id
_entity.type
_entity.pdbx_description
1 polymer ?
#
loop_
_entity_poly.entity_id
_entity_poly.type
_entity_poly.pdbx_seq_one_letter_code
_entity_poly.pdbx_strand_id
1 'polypeptide(L)'
;MKQGGKGANTYAINPIDVYQKIQNELSQMSHRKNAKKRNQRQSQQAMAFVKAKKETISFIKLLSSFVSNKFIHKQIKLKRTENIKNFRACPKDVPLDVYKSYKAFFSDAQIKYIYTAITKQTTKYANINDADHTDIVDNTFNSLVKALRKYHRGEGKNIKNIFAYATGTAKKLTFRQASMNAWANVGII
;
A
#
# COMPACT_ATOMS: atom_id res chain seq x y z
N MET A 1 -23.78 38.34 63.47
CA MET A 1 -24.02 38.04 62.04
C MET A 1 -22.70 38.21 61.28
N LYS A 2 -22.27 37.11 60.63
CA LYS A 2 -21.33 36.91 59.50
C LYS A 2 -20.08 37.80 59.34
N GLN A 3 -18.92 37.13 59.43
CA GLN A 3 -17.66 37.49 58.78
C GLN A 3 -17.87 37.70 57.27
N GLY A 4 -17.46 38.85 56.75
CA GLY A 4 -17.36 39.15 55.31
C GLY A 4 -15.91 39.50 54.97
N GLY A 5 -15.27 38.66 54.15
CA GLY A 5 -13.83 38.64 53.94
C GLY A 5 -13.25 39.86 53.23
N LYS A 6 -11.91 39.99 53.35
CA LYS A 6 -11.06 40.86 52.54
C LYS A 6 -11.24 40.49 51.06
N GLY A 7 -12.19 41.13 50.39
CA GLY A 7 -12.31 41.07 48.94
C GLY A 7 -11.06 41.68 48.31
N ALA A 8 -10.49 40.96 47.34
CA ALA A 8 -9.40 41.46 46.51
C ALA A 8 -9.78 42.84 45.96
N ASN A 9 -8.95 43.85 46.23
CA ASN A 9 -8.98 45.08 45.45
C ASN A 9 -8.52 44.71 44.04
N THR A 10 -9.47 44.35 43.18
CA THR A 10 -9.26 44.19 41.75
C THR A 10 -8.87 45.57 41.24
N TYR A 11 -7.57 45.85 41.16
CA TYR A 11 -7.09 47.00 40.40
C TYR A 11 -7.69 46.84 39.00
N ALA A 12 -8.61 47.74 38.63
CA ALA A 12 -9.11 47.83 37.27
C ALA A 12 -7.91 48.27 36.43
N ILE A 13 -7.16 47.29 35.93
CA ILE A 13 -6.05 47.52 35.04
C ILE A 13 -6.66 48.04 33.73
N ASN A 14 -6.61 49.36 33.55
CA ASN A 14 -7.07 49.99 32.33
C ASN A 14 -6.26 49.44 31.14
N PRO A 15 -6.89 48.77 30.17
CA PRO A 15 -6.16 48.14 29.07
C PRO A 15 -5.35 49.14 28.24
N ILE A 16 -5.75 50.42 28.24
CA ILE A 16 -5.03 51.51 27.55
C ILE A 16 -3.67 51.77 28.23
N ASP A 17 -3.63 51.83 29.56
CA ASP A 17 -2.41 52.10 30.32
C ASP A 17 -1.42 50.92 30.25
N VAL A 18 -1.94 49.69 30.18
CA VAL A 18 -1.12 48.49 29.92
C VAL A 18 -0.52 48.52 28.52
N TYR A 19 -1.31 48.87 27.50
CA TYR A 19 -0.83 48.96 26.13
C TYR A 19 0.26 50.02 25.97
N GLN A 20 0.10 51.19 26.59
CA GLN A 20 1.12 52.24 26.59
C GLN A 20 2.38 51.80 27.32
N LYS A 21 2.26 51.08 28.45
CA LYS A 21 3.40 50.53 29.18
C LYS A 21 4.17 49.49 28.35
N ILE A 22 3.46 48.58 27.67
CA ILE A 22 4.06 47.59 26.77
C ILE A 22 4.76 48.27 25.58
N GLN A 23 4.13 49.28 24.95
CA GLN A 23 4.76 50.05 23.88
C GLN A 23 6.03 50.78 24.34
N ASN A 24 5.99 51.38 25.53
CA ASN A 24 7.14 52.06 26.10
C ASN A 24 8.28 51.10 26.45
N GLU A 25 7.99 49.91 26.98
CA GLU A 25 9.00 48.86 27.23
C GLU A 25 9.63 48.33 25.93
N LEU A 26 8.83 48.11 24.89
CA LEU A 26 9.31 47.76 23.56
C LEU A 26 10.20 48.87 22.97
N SER A 27 9.81 50.13 23.13
CA SER A 27 10.57 51.30 22.67
C SER A 27 11.89 51.46 23.43
N GLN A 28 11.90 51.29 24.76
CA GLN A 28 13.13 51.29 25.56
C GLN A 28 14.06 50.12 25.21
N MET A 29 13.52 48.93 24.95
CA MET A 29 14.32 47.79 24.46
C MET A 29 14.93 48.06 23.08
N SER A 30 14.19 48.70 22.18
CA SER A 30 14.68 49.13 20.87
C SER A 30 15.86 50.09 21.00
N HIS A 31 15.72 51.15 21.82
CA HIS A 31 16.79 52.11 22.06
C HIS A 31 18.03 51.47 22.71
N ARG A 32 17.86 50.59 23.72
CA ARG A 32 18.96 49.84 24.34
C ARG A 32 19.67 48.92 23.35
N LYS A 33 18.93 48.24 22.46
CA LYS A 33 19.52 47.38 21.42
C LYS A 33 20.28 48.20 20.37
N ASN A 34 19.78 49.37 19.99
CA ASN A 34 20.45 50.27 19.05
C ASN A 34 21.74 50.87 19.65
N ALA A 35 21.72 51.26 20.93
CA ALA A 35 22.92 51.69 21.65
C ALA A 35 23.97 50.57 21.76
N LYS A 36 23.53 49.33 22.02
CA LYS A 36 24.40 48.15 22.11
C LYS A 36 25.02 47.78 20.75
N LYS A 37 24.27 47.92 19.65
CA LYS A 37 24.81 47.81 18.27
C LYS A 37 25.82 48.92 17.99
N ARG A 38 25.52 50.17 18.34
CA ARG A 38 26.41 51.33 18.14
C ARG A 38 27.76 51.16 18.86
N ASN A 39 27.77 50.47 19.99
CA ASN A 39 28.97 50.22 20.81
C ASN A 39 29.72 48.92 20.46
N GLN A 40 29.21 48.09 19.54
CA GLN A 40 29.93 46.90 19.07
C GLN A 40 30.81 47.25 17.87
N ARG A 41 32.09 46.86 17.95
CA ARG A 41 33.03 46.95 16.82
C ARG A 41 32.48 46.17 15.62
N GLN A 42 32.70 46.65 14.41
CA GLN A 42 32.23 46.01 13.16
C GLN A 42 32.54 44.50 13.11
N SER A 43 33.71 44.08 13.61
CA SER A 43 34.12 42.67 13.66
C SER A 43 33.22 41.80 14.54
N GLN A 44 32.72 42.32 15.67
CA GLN A 44 31.80 41.60 16.55
C GLN A 44 30.41 41.45 15.93
N GLN A 45 29.94 42.49 15.23
CA GLN A 45 28.67 42.42 14.50
C GLN A 45 28.73 41.42 13.34
N ALA A 46 29.85 41.42 12.59
CA ALA A 46 30.09 40.47 11.52
C ALA A 46 30.13 39.02 12.04
N MET A 47 30.83 38.76 13.14
CA MET A 47 30.86 37.42 13.75
C MET A 47 29.49 36.97 14.27
N ALA A 48 28.72 37.87 14.89
CA ALA A 48 27.35 37.56 15.32
C ALA A 48 26.44 37.22 14.14
N PHE A 49 26.57 37.93 13.01
CA PHE A 49 25.82 37.64 11.78
C PHE A 49 26.19 36.29 11.18
N VAL A 50 27.49 35.96 11.09
CA VAL A 50 27.96 34.65 10.61
C VAL A 50 27.45 33.53 11.52
N LYS A 51 27.50 33.73 12.84
CA LYS A 51 26.97 32.77 13.82
C LYS A 51 25.47 32.54 13.62
N ALA A 52 24.68 33.60 13.54
CA ALA A 52 23.25 33.52 13.28
C ALA A 52 22.95 32.81 11.95
N LYS A 53 23.69 33.10 10.89
CA LYS A 53 23.56 32.43 9.58
C LYS A 53 23.84 30.92 9.68
N LYS A 54 24.91 30.52 10.38
CA LYS A 54 25.24 29.11 10.60
C LYS A 54 24.15 28.38 11.39
N GLU A 55 23.65 28.99 12.46
CA GLU A 55 22.55 28.45 13.26
C GLU A 55 21.28 28.29 12.41
N THR A 56 20.95 29.28 11.58
CA THR A 56 19.78 29.23 10.69
C THR A 56 19.87 28.10 9.68
N ILE A 57 21.04 27.89 9.06
CA ILE A 57 21.29 26.76 8.14
C ILE A 57 21.11 25.43 8.88
N SER A 58 21.61 25.32 10.11
CA SER A 58 21.45 24.13 10.94
C SER A 58 19.97 23.84 11.25
N PHE A 59 19.20 24.87 11.63
CA PHE A 59 17.77 24.74 11.87
C PHE A 59 16.99 24.34 10.63
N ILE A 60 17.27 24.95 9.47
CA ILE A 60 16.64 24.58 8.19
C ILE A 60 16.94 23.11 7.85
N LYS A 61 18.18 22.67 8.04
CA LYS A 61 18.59 21.28 7.79
C LYS A 61 17.84 20.31 8.70
N LEU A 62 17.75 20.60 10.01
CA LEU A 62 16.96 19.80 10.95
C LEU A 62 15.48 19.77 10.57
N LEU A 63 14.88 20.92 10.25
CA LEU A 63 13.48 21.01 9.86
C LEU A 63 13.20 20.17 8.60
N SER A 64 14.07 20.26 7.60
CA SER A 64 13.98 19.46 6.38
C SER A 64 14.04 17.96 6.66
N SER A 65 14.87 17.53 7.63
CA SER A 65 14.99 16.13 8.05
C SER A 65 13.75 15.59 8.76
N PHE A 66 13.08 16.41 9.58
CA PHE A 66 11.82 16.04 10.23
C PHE A 66 10.67 15.94 9.22
N VAL A 67 10.60 16.92 8.30
CA VAL A 67 9.60 16.94 7.23
C VAL A 67 9.78 15.74 6.29
N SER A 68 11.01 15.43 5.87
CA SER A 68 11.31 14.28 5.02
C SER A 68 10.99 12.95 5.73
N ASN A 69 11.35 12.78 7.01
CA ASN A 69 11.01 11.58 7.78
C ASN A 69 9.50 11.39 7.91
N LYS A 70 8.73 12.46 8.12
CA LYS A 70 7.26 12.39 8.19
C LYS A 70 6.64 11.89 6.88
N PHE A 71 7.14 12.36 5.73
CA PHE A 71 6.68 11.90 4.42
C PHE A 71 7.06 10.43 4.17
N ILE A 72 8.27 10.02 4.51
CA ILE A 72 8.74 8.63 4.39
C ILE A 72 7.88 7.70 5.26
N HIS A 73 7.63 8.03 6.53
CA HIS A 73 6.78 7.24 7.41
C HIS A 73 5.34 7.14 6.90
N LYS A 74 4.79 8.21 6.31
CA LYS A 74 3.47 8.19 5.67
C LYS A 74 3.45 7.23 4.48
N GLN A 75 4.47 7.27 3.62
CA GLN A 75 4.58 6.33 2.49
C GLN A 75 4.76 4.88 2.93
N ILE A 76 5.61 4.61 3.93
CA ILE A 76 5.79 3.26 4.49
C ILE A 76 4.47 2.73 5.07
N LYS A 77 3.73 3.58 5.80
CA LYS A 77 2.41 3.22 6.34
C LYS A 77 1.41 2.90 5.23
N LEU A 78 1.37 3.72 4.17
CA LEU A 78 0.51 3.47 3.00
C LEU A 78 0.85 2.14 2.32
N LYS A 79 2.13 1.90 2.03
CA LYS A 79 2.60 0.62 1.46
C LYS A 79 2.23 -0.57 2.34
N ARG A 80 2.39 -0.47 3.67
CA ARG A 80 1.94 -1.52 4.60
C ARG A 80 0.44 -1.75 4.51
N THR A 81 -0.37 -0.69 4.50
CA THR A 81 -1.84 -0.84 4.41
C THR A 81 -2.27 -1.43 3.06
N GLU A 82 -1.61 -1.06 1.96
CA GLU A 82 -1.87 -1.64 0.64
C GLU A 82 -1.47 -3.11 0.60
N ASN A 83 -0.31 -3.48 1.15
CA ASN A 83 0.13 -4.87 1.24
C ASN A 83 -0.82 -5.74 2.09
N ILE A 84 -1.36 -5.20 3.19
CA ILE A 84 -2.36 -5.89 4.01
C ILE A 84 -3.67 -6.07 3.25
N LYS A 85 -4.14 -5.01 2.56
CA LYS A 85 -5.35 -5.07 1.72
C LYS A 85 -5.21 -6.07 0.57
N ASN A 86 -4.02 -6.17 -0.01
CA ASN A 86 -3.70 -7.06 -1.13
C ASN A 86 -3.19 -8.43 -0.68
N PHE A 87 -3.24 -8.73 0.63
CA PHE A 87 -2.84 -10.04 1.12
C PHE A 87 -3.80 -11.10 0.57
N ARG A 88 -3.23 -12.10 -0.09
CA ARG A 88 -3.96 -13.22 -0.69
C ARG A 88 -3.34 -14.52 -0.24
N ALA A 89 -4.18 -15.38 0.31
CA ALA A 89 -3.82 -16.71 0.79
C ALA A 89 -4.35 -17.79 -0.15
N CYS A 90 -3.68 -18.95 -0.15
CA CYS A 90 -4.13 -20.10 -0.92
C CYS A 90 -5.54 -20.51 -0.44
N PRO A 91 -6.53 -20.62 -1.34
CA PRO A 91 -7.85 -21.10 -0.96
C PRO A 91 -7.77 -22.56 -0.49
N LYS A 92 -8.64 -22.92 0.46
CA LYS A 92 -8.83 -24.31 0.89
C LYS A 92 -9.22 -25.16 -0.33
N ASP A 93 -8.69 -26.38 -0.41
CA ASP A 93 -8.97 -27.40 -1.45
C ASP A 93 -8.27 -27.19 -2.80
N VAL A 94 -7.29 -26.28 -2.88
CA VAL A 94 -6.45 -26.09 -4.08
C VAL A 94 -5.00 -26.42 -3.73
N PRO A 95 -4.30 -27.24 -4.54
CA PRO A 95 -2.87 -27.49 -4.36
C PRO A 95 -2.06 -26.20 -4.40
N LEU A 96 -1.05 -26.11 -3.54
CA LEU A 96 -0.22 -24.91 -3.42
C LEU A 96 0.50 -24.57 -4.72
N ASP A 97 0.87 -25.57 -5.52
CA ASP A 97 1.60 -25.39 -6.77
C ASP A 97 0.71 -24.73 -7.84
N VAL A 98 -0.51 -25.25 -8.03
CA VAL A 98 -1.52 -24.64 -8.92
C VAL A 98 -1.81 -23.20 -8.48
N TYR A 99 -1.93 -22.97 -7.17
CA TYR A 99 -2.16 -21.63 -6.64
C TYR A 99 -1.00 -20.68 -6.96
N LYS A 100 0.25 -21.05 -6.68
CA LYS A 100 1.43 -20.21 -6.95
C LYS A 100 1.56 -19.85 -8.43
N SER A 101 1.31 -20.82 -9.32
CA SER A 101 1.40 -20.63 -10.77
C SER A 101 0.36 -19.66 -11.32
N TYR A 102 -0.87 -19.70 -10.80
CA TYR A 102 -2.00 -18.97 -11.38
C TYR A 102 -2.50 -17.77 -10.56
N LYS A 103 -1.98 -17.54 -9.35
CA LYS A 103 -2.32 -16.41 -8.45
C LYS A 103 -2.18 -15.04 -9.11
N ALA A 104 -1.19 -14.88 -9.99
CA ALA A 104 -0.93 -13.62 -10.69
C ALA A 104 -2.03 -13.27 -11.70
N PHE A 105 -2.74 -14.27 -12.24
CA PHE A 105 -3.70 -14.09 -13.34
C PHE A 105 -5.16 -14.06 -12.87
N PHE A 106 -5.48 -14.78 -11.80
CA PHE A 106 -6.87 -15.00 -11.36
C PHE A 106 -7.06 -14.66 -9.88
N SER A 107 -8.31 -14.37 -9.50
CA SER A 107 -8.72 -14.20 -8.09
C SER A 107 -8.72 -15.55 -7.35
N ASP A 108 -8.62 -15.53 -6.01
CA ASP A 108 -8.54 -16.78 -5.23
C ASP A 108 -9.84 -17.61 -5.40
N ALA A 109 -10.98 -16.92 -5.49
CA ALA A 109 -12.27 -17.54 -5.79
C ALA A 109 -12.33 -18.12 -7.20
N GLN A 110 -11.74 -17.44 -8.20
CA GLN A 110 -11.69 -17.94 -9.56
C GLN A 110 -10.85 -19.22 -9.66
N ILE A 111 -9.67 -19.23 -9.03
CA ILE A 111 -8.79 -20.41 -9.00
C ILE A 111 -9.52 -21.58 -8.35
N LYS A 112 -10.15 -21.36 -7.18
CA LYS A 112 -10.94 -22.40 -6.50
C LYS A 112 -12.03 -22.95 -7.40
N TYR A 113 -12.82 -22.09 -8.03
CA TYR A 113 -13.92 -22.53 -8.88
C TYR A 113 -13.43 -23.31 -10.10
N ILE A 114 -12.42 -22.80 -10.81
CA ILE A 114 -11.87 -23.45 -12.00
C ILE A 114 -11.29 -24.82 -11.63
N TYR A 115 -10.48 -24.88 -10.56
CA TYR A 115 -9.89 -26.13 -10.09
C TYR A 115 -10.98 -27.16 -9.74
N THR A 116 -11.96 -26.79 -8.90
CA THR A 116 -13.06 -27.69 -8.55
C THR A 116 -13.88 -28.14 -9.75
N ALA A 117 -14.08 -27.27 -10.75
CA ALA A 117 -14.75 -27.63 -12.00
C ALA A 117 -13.94 -28.66 -12.80
N ILE A 118 -12.62 -28.52 -12.88
CA ILE A 118 -11.73 -29.47 -13.55
C ILE A 118 -11.75 -30.82 -12.82
N THR A 119 -11.58 -30.82 -11.48
CA THR A 119 -11.64 -32.04 -10.66
C THR A 119 -12.96 -32.79 -10.88
N LYS A 120 -14.09 -32.08 -10.90
CA LYS A 120 -15.40 -32.69 -11.22
C LYS A 120 -15.49 -33.32 -12.60
N GLN A 121 -14.69 -32.87 -13.58
CA GLN A 121 -14.65 -33.50 -14.91
C GLN A 121 -13.72 -34.71 -14.91
N THR A 122 -12.56 -34.63 -14.25
CA THR A 122 -11.60 -35.75 -14.20
C THR A 122 -12.14 -36.93 -13.40
N THR A 123 -12.84 -36.69 -12.29
CA THR A 123 -13.43 -37.77 -11.47
C THR A 123 -14.52 -38.58 -12.18
N LYS A 124 -15.00 -38.14 -13.35
CA LYS A 124 -15.98 -38.90 -14.15
C LYS A 124 -15.36 -40.09 -14.88
N TYR A 125 -14.05 -40.09 -15.06
CA TYR A 125 -13.34 -41.09 -15.82
C TYR A 125 -12.38 -41.84 -14.89
N ALA A 126 -12.61 -43.13 -14.67
CA ALA A 126 -11.81 -43.94 -13.76
C ALA A 126 -10.37 -44.19 -14.27
N ASN A 127 -10.13 -43.97 -15.58
CA ASN A 127 -8.86 -44.21 -16.24
C ASN A 127 -7.97 -42.95 -16.34
N ILE A 128 -8.29 -41.88 -15.61
CA ILE A 128 -7.45 -40.69 -15.48
C ILE A 128 -6.64 -40.82 -14.19
N ASN A 129 -5.31 -40.81 -14.30
CA ASN A 129 -4.42 -40.85 -13.13
C ASN A 129 -4.12 -39.43 -12.60
N ASP A 130 -3.36 -39.33 -11.51
CA ASP A 130 -3.01 -38.03 -10.91
C ASP A 130 -2.13 -37.16 -11.81
N ALA A 131 -1.23 -37.76 -12.61
CA ALA A 131 -0.38 -37.03 -13.55
C ALA A 131 -1.21 -36.41 -14.70
N ASP A 132 -2.14 -37.18 -15.26
CA ASP A 132 -3.12 -36.73 -16.24
C ASP A 132 -3.98 -35.60 -15.65
N HIS A 133 -4.39 -35.73 -14.39
CA HIS A 133 -5.13 -34.68 -13.70
C HIS A 133 -4.33 -33.37 -13.64
N THR A 134 -3.06 -33.42 -13.24
CA THR A 134 -2.19 -32.24 -13.20
C THR A 134 -2.02 -31.62 -14.59
N ASP A 135 -1.80 -32.42 -15.62
CA ASP A 135 -1.65 -31.94 -16.99
C ASP A 135 -2.93 -31.29 -17.52
N ILE A 136 -4.09 -31.87 -17.21
CA ILE A 136 -5.40 -31.32 -17.59
C ILE A 136 -5.63 -29.98 -16.89
N VAL A 137 -5.26 -29.87 -15.62
CA VAL A 137 -5.35 -28.62 -14.86
C VAL A 137 -4.50 -27.54 -15.53
N ASP A 138 -3.21 -27.81 -15.74
CA ASP A 138 -2.28 -26.83 -16.30
C ASP A 138 -2.65 -26.44 -17.74
N ASN A 139 -3.04 -27.40 -18.58
CA ASN A 139 -3.48 -27.12 -19.94
C ASN A 139 -4.77 -26.30 -19.98
N THR A 140 -5.70 -26.53 -19.05
CA THR A 140 -6.94 -25.75 -18.95
C THR A 140 -6.65 -24.29 -18.59
N PHE A 141 -5.87 -24.05 -17.53
CA PHE A 141 -5.48 -22.70 -17.13
C PHE A 141 -4.65 -22.00 -18.19
N ASN A 142 -3.67 -22.69 -18.80
CA ASN A 142 -2.84 -22.13 -19.86
C ASN A 142 -3.65 -21.77 -21.11
N SER A 143 -4.62 -22.60 -21.49
CA SER A 143 -5.54 -22.29 -22.59
C SER A 143 -6.34 -21.02 -22.31
N LEU A 144 -6.88 -20.90 -21.09
CA LEU A 144 -7.62 -19.71 -20.66
C LEU A 144 -6.74 -18.45 -20.66
N VAL A 145 -5.53 -18.51 -20.09
CA VAL A 145 -4.57 -17.40 -20.08
C VAL A 145 -4.20 -16.99 -21.50
N LYS A 146 -3.94 -17.96 -22.40
CA LYS A 146 -3.64 -17.70 -23.82
C LYS A 146 -4.81 -17.00 -24.50
N ALA A 147 -6.04 -17.43 -24.26
CA ALA A 147 -7.23 -16.83 -24.85
C ALA A 147 -7.45 -15.39 -24.36
N LEU A 148 -7.32 -15.15 -23.05
CA LEU A 148 -7.39 -13.80 -22.46
C LEU A 148 -6.28 -12.88 -23.01
N ARG A 149 -5.05 -13.40 -23.13
CA ARG A 149 -3.92 -12.67 -23.70
C ARG A 149 -4.14 -12.29 -25.16
N LYS A 150 -4.68 -13.19 -25.97
CA LYS A 150 -5.03 -12.92 -27.38
C LYS A 150 -6.10 -11.84 -27.50
N TYR A 151 -7.13 -11.89 -26.65
CA TYR A 151 -8.15 -10.85 -26.62
C TYR A 151 -7.56 -9.48 -26.27
N HIS A 152 -6.69 -9.42 -25.24
CA HIS A 152 -6.01 -8.17 -24.86
C HIS A 152 -5.09 -7.62 -25.97
N ARG A 153 -4.61 -8.46 -26.89
CA ARG A 153 -3.80 -8.05 -28.05
C ARG A 153 -4.64 -7.67 -29.28
N GLY A 154 -5.96 -7.80 -29.23
CA GLY A 154 -6.84 -7.57 -30.38
C GLY A 154 -6.89 -8.73 -31.40
N GLU A 155 -6.24 -9.86 -31.11
CA GLU A 155 -6.13 -11.02 -32.01
C GLU A 155 -7.16 -12.12 -31.71
N GLY A 156 -7.98 -11.95 -30.66
CA GLY A 156 -8.86 -12.99 -30.13
C GLY A 156 -10.29 -12.52 -29.87
N LYS A 157 -11.21 -13.48 -29.75
CA LYS A 157 -12.60 -13.21 -29.33
C LYS A 157 -12.66 -12.97 -27.82
N ASN A 158 -13.53 -12.06 -27.40
CA ASN A 158 -13.80 -11.84 -25.98
C ASN A 158 -14.40 -13.11 -25.34
N ILE A 159 -13.85 -13.53 -24.20
CA ILE A 159 -14.43 -14.60 -23.39
C ILE A 159 -15.52 -13.99 -22.52
N LYS A 160 -16.78 -14.17 -22.94
CA LYS A 160 -17.96 -13.68 -22.19
C LYS A 160 -18.07 -14.27 -20.78
N ASN A 161 -17.67 -15.54 -20.61
CA ASN A 161 -17.70 -16.24 -19.33
C ASN A 161 -16.46 -17.13 -19.16
N ILE A 162 -15.56 -16.72 -18.27
CA ILE A 162 -14.30 -17.40 -17.96
C ILE A 162 -14.53 -18.83 -17.45
N PHE A 163 -15.54 -19.01 -16.60
CA PHE A 163 -15.84 -20.30 -15.99
C PHE A 163 -16.39 -21.31 -16.99
N ALA A 164 -17.29 -20.85 -17.87
CA ALA A 164 -17.82 -21.68 -18.95
C ALA A 164 -16.72 -22.09 -19.92
N TYR A 165 -15.82 -21.16 -20.26
CA TYR A 165 -14.66 -21.44 -21.12
C TYR A 165 -13.72 -22.48 -20.50
N ALA A 166 -13.36 -22.31 -19.22
CA ALA A 166 -12.52 -23.24 -18.49
C ALA A 166 -13.17 -24.63 -18.40
N THR A 167 -14.46 -24.69 -18.06
CA THR A 167 -15.21 -25.95 -17.96
C THR A 167 -15.28 -26.68 -19.30
N GLY A 168 -15.56 -25.96 -20.40
CA GLY A 168 -15.59 -26.54 -21.74
C GLY A 168 -14.22 -27.05 -22.19
N THR A 169 -13.16 -26.30 -21.89
CA THR A 169 -11.78 -26.71 -22.18
C THR A 169 -11.41 -27.95 -21.38
N ALA A 170 -11.68 -27.96 -20.07
CA ALA A 170 -11.45 -29.09 -19.19
C ALA A 170 -12.17 -30.34 -19.73
N LYS A 171 -13.47 -30.24 -20.02
CA LYS A 171 -14.27 -31.35 -20.57
C LYS A 171 -13.64 -31.94 -21.85
N LYS A 172 -13.16 -31.09 -22.75
CA LYS A 172 -12.52 -31.53 -24.00
C LYS A 172 -11.19 -32.25 -23.73
N LEU A 173 -10.36 -31.71 -22.84
CA LEU A 173 -9.07 -32.29 -22.49
C LEU A 173 -9.23 -33.61 -21.73
N THR A 174 -10.13 -33.66 -20.74
CA THR A 174 -10.44 -34.88 -19.99
C THR A 174 -10.93 -35.99 -20.90
N PHE A 175 -11.85 -35.68 -21.82
CA PHE A 175 -12.37 -36.67 -22.76
C PHE A 175 -11.28 -37.21 -23.68
N ARG A 176 -10.42 -36.32 -24.20
CA ARG A 176 -9.28 -36.72 -25.04
C ARG A 176 -8.29 -37.60 -24.29
N GLN A 177 -7.96 -37.25 -23.05
CA GLN A 177 -7.00 -38.03 -22.26
C GLN A 177 -7.60 -39.38 -21.87
N ALA A 178 -8.85 -39.40 -21.41
CA ALA A 178 -9.57 -40.62 -21.10
C ALA A 178 -9.69 -41.54 -22.34
N SER A 179 -9.94 -41.00 -23.53
CA SER A 179 -9.97 -41.82 -24.74
C SER A 179 -8.59 -42.38 -25.05
N MET A 180 -7.53 -41.57 -25.01
CA MET A 180 -6.15 -42.04 -25.21
C MET A 180 -5.76 -43.17 -24.25
N ASN A 181 -6.06 -43.02 -22.96
CA ASN A 181 -5.78 -44.05 -21.96
C ASN A 181 -6.58 -45.33 -22.20
N ALA A 182 -7.83 -45.22 -22.64
CA ALA A 182 -8.64 -46.38 -23.00
C ALA A 182 -8.05 -47.13 -24.21
N TRP A 183 -7.61 -46.42 -25.26
CA TRP A 183 -6.99 -47.05 -26.43
C TRP A 183 -5.62 -47.66 -26.12
N ALA A 184 -4.82 -47.03 -25.25
CA ALA A 184 -3.54 -47.57 -24.81
C ALA A 184 -3.71 -48.90 -24.05
N ASN A 185 -4.77 -49.03 -23.25
CA ASN A 185 -5.07 -50.26 -22.52
C ASN A 185 -5.62 -51.39 -23.41
N VAL A 186 -6.20 -51.07 -24.58
CA VAL A 186 -6.71 -52.06 -25.55
C VAL A 186 -5.60 -52.57 -26.49
N GLY A 187 -4.53 -51.79 -26.67
CA GLY A 187 -3.39 -52.16 -27.52
C GLY A 187 -2.36 -53.11 -26.90
N ILE A 188 -2.63 -53.65 -25.70
CA ILE A 188 -1.85 -54.73 -25.09
C ILE A 188 -2.55 -56.05 -25.42
N ILE A 189 -2.32 -56.56 -26.63
CA ILE A 189 -2.52 -57.96 -27.02
C ILE A 189 -1.28 -58.39 -27.80
#